data_AF-A0A9Q5U3Q9-F1
#
_entry.id   AF-A0A9Q5U3Q9-F1
#
_cell.length_a   1.000
_cell.length_b   1.000
_cell.length_c   1.000
_cell.angle_alpha   90.00
_cell.angle_beta   90.00
_cell.angle_gamma   90.00
#
_symmetry.space_group_name_H-M   'P 1'
#
loop_
_entity.id
_entity.type
_entity.pdbx_description
1 polymer ?
#
loop_
_entity_poly.entity_id
_entity_poly.type
_entity_poly.pdbx_seq_one_letter_code
_entity_poly.pdbx_strand_id
1 'polypeptide(L)'
;MKKATCLTDDQRWQSVLARDPNADGEFVFAVRTTGIFCRPSCRARHALRENVSFYANASEALAAGFRPCKRCQPDKANAQQHRLDKITHACRLLEQETPVTLEALADHVAMSPFHLHRLFKATTGMTPKAWQQAWRARRLRESLAKGESVTTSILNAGFPDSSSYYRKADETLGMTAKQFRHGGENLAVRYALADCELGRCLVAESERGICAILLGDDDATLISELQQMFPAADNAPADLMFQQHVREVIASLNQRDTPLTLPLDIRGTAFQQQVWQALRTIPCGETVSYQQLANAIGKPKAVRAVASACAANKLAIIIPCHRVVRGDGTLSGYRWGVSRKAQLLRREAENEER
;
A
#
# COMPACT_ATOMS: atom_id res chain seq x y z
N MET A 1 7.97 28.67 16.18
CA MET A 1 6.88 29.66 16.20
C MET A 1 5.80 29.22 15.20
N LYS A 2 4.54 29.26 15.62
CA LYS A 2 3.35 28.78 14.89
C LYS A 2 3.19 29.51 13.55
N LYS A 3 3.11 28.80 12.42
CA LYS A 3 2.32 29.28 11.27
C LYS A 3 0.91 28.73 11.46
N ALA A 4 0.09 29.47 12.18
CA ALA A 4 -1.34 29.41 11.96
C ALA A 4 -1.57 30.05 10.59
N THR A 5 -1.71 29.24 9.56
CA THR A 5 -2.31 29.67 8.30
C THR A 5 -3.76 30.01 8.64
N CYS A 6 -4.00 31.29 8.95
CA CYS A 6 -5.34 31.80 9.12
C CYS A 6 -5.97 31.83 7.72
N LEU A 7 -6.47 30.68 7.26
CA LEU A 7 -7.23 30.62 6.01
C LEU A 7 -8.40 31.59 6.14
N THR A 8 -8.52 32.49 5.18
CA THR A 8 -9.68 33.39 5.12
C THR A 8 -10.94 32.58 4.85
N ASP A 9 -12.10 33.11 5.22
CA ASP A 9 -13.37 32.42 4.96
C ASP A 9 -13.61 32.14 3.47
N ASP A 10 -13.05 32.97 2.58
CA ASP A 10 -13.10 32.74 1.15
C ASP A 10 -12.20 31.58 0.72
N GLN A 11 -11.00 31.44 1.29
CA GLN A 11 -10.13 30.29 1.03
C GLN A 11 -10.76 28.98 1.53
N ARG A 12 -11.34 29.01 2.74
CA ARG A 12 -12.10 27.87 3.29
C ARG A 12 -13.26 27.49 2.37
N TRP A 13 -13.96 28.48 1.82
CA TRP A 13 -15.04 28.23 0.88
C TRP A 13 -14.56 27.59 -0.42
N GLN A 14 -13.43 28.04 -0.97
CA GLN A 14 -12.84 27.41 -2.16
C GLN A 14 -12.45 25.95 -1.90
N SER A 15 -11.89 25.61 -0.74
CA SER A 15 -11.59 24.22 -0.36
C SER A 15 -12.87 23.36 -0.28
N VAL A 16 -14.00 23.92 0.18
CA VAL A 16 -15.29 23.22 0.19
C VAL A 16 -15.81 23.00 -1.24
N LEU A 17 -15.72 24.01 -2.11
CA LEU A 17 -16.13 23.90 -3.51
C LEU A 17 -15.28 22.86 -4.28
N ALA A 18 -13.97 22.85 -4.02
CA ALA A 18 -13.02 21.91 -4.60
C ALA A 18 -13.11 20.49 -4.00
N ARG A 19 -13.82 20.33 -2.87
CA ARG A 19 -13.85 19.09 -2.08
C ARG A 19 -12.46 18.58 -1.72
N ASP A 20 -11.61 19.52 -1.32
CA ASP A 20 -10.19 19.28 -1.07
C ASP A 20 -9.99 18.35 0.16
N PRO A 21 -9.45 17.13 -0.03
CA PRO A 21 -9.12 16.24 1.08
C PRO A 21 -8.01 16.77 1.98
N ASN A 22 -7.15 17.68 1.49
CA ASN A 22 -6.04 18.22 2.26
C ASN A 22 -6.49 19.25 3.31
N ALA A 23 -7.65 19.87 3.10
CA ALA A 23 -8.28 20.77 4.07
C ALA A 23 -9.03 20.02 5.19
N ASP A 24 -9.19 18.70 5.10
CA ASP A 24 -9.80 17.90 6.15
C ASP A 24 -8.94 17.93 7.43
N GLY A 25 -9.54 18.39 8.53
CA GLY A 25 -8.87 18.49 9.83
C GLY A 25 -8.29 19.88 10.12
N GLU A 26 -8.26 20.78 9.14
CA GLU A 26 -7.94 22.20 9.37
C GLU A 26 -9.16 23.01 9.84
N PHE A 27 -10.34 22.69 9.32
CA PHE A 27 -11.61 23.28 9.73
C PHE A 27 -12.79 22.34 9.39
N VAL A 28 -13.96 22.66 9.92
CA VAL A 28 -15.25 22.07 9.49
C VAL A 28 -16.19 23.18 9.05
N PHE A 29 -17.10 22.89 8.13
CA PHE A 29 -18.13 23.82 7.72
C PHE A 29 -19.51 23.33 8.15
N ALA A 30 -20.35 24.23 8.64
CA ALA A 30 -21.71 23.93 9.06
C ALA A 30 -22.72 24.66 8.19
N VAL A 31 -23.81 23.98 7.86
CA VAL A 31 -24.89 24.49 7.02
C VAL A 31 -26.08 24.84 7.91
N ARG A 32 -26.40 26.14 8.00
CA ARG A 32 -27.46 26.69 8.87
C ARG A 32 -28.83 26.08 8.60
N THR A 33 -29.19 25.93 7.33
CA THR A 33 -30.51 25.43 6.91
C THR A 33 -30.74 23.96 7.26
N THR A 34 -29.69 23.14 7.32
CA THR A 34 -29.82 21.71 7.64
C THR A 34 -29.43 21.38 9.08
N GLY A 35 -28.73 22.29 9.77
CA GLY A 35 -28.16 22.04 11.09
C GLY A 35 -27.07 20.96 11.08
N ILE A 36 -26.41 20.74 9.94
CA ILE A 36 -25.39 19.71 9.75
C ILE A 36 -24.02 20.35 9.52
N PHE A 37 -22.98 19.81 10.17
CA PHE A 37 -21.59 20.14 9.85
C PHE A 37 -20.86 18.99 9.15
N CYS A 38 -19.89 19.36 8.30
CA CYS A 38 -19.18 18.50 7.36
C CYS A 38 -17.69 18.82 7.32
N ARG A 39 -16.89 17.88 6.81
CA ARG A 39 -15.51 18.12 6.38
C ARG A 39 -15.47 18.78 4.99
N PRO A 40 -14.43 19.56 4.65
CA PRO A 40 -14.26 20.15 3.32
C PRO A 40 -14.38 19.15 2.17
N SER A 41 -13.85 17.93 2.32
CA SER A 41 -13.94 16.87 1.30
C SER A 41 -15.33 16.23 1.11
N CYS A 42 -16.33 16.65 1.87
CA CYS A 42 -17.64 16.02 1.89
C CYS A 42 -18.36 16.12 0.53
N ARG A 43 -18.75 14.97 -0.02
CA ARG A 43 -19.50 14.88 -1.30
C ARG A 43 -20.99 15.24 -1.19
N ALA A 44 -21.43 15.82 -0.09
CA ALA A 44 -22.80 16.33 0.04
C ALA A 44 -23.06 17.43 -1.01
N ARG A 45 -24.33 17.67 -1.36
CA ARG A 45 -24.69 18.78 -2.25
C ARG A 45 -24.24 20.09 -1.59
N HIS A 46 -23.61 20.97 -2.37
CA HIS A 46 -23.15 22.25 -1.84
C HIS A 46 -24.35 23.08 -1.38
N ALA A 47 -24.22 23.64 -0.18
CA ALA A 47 -25.15 24.66 0.31
C ALA A 47 -24.85 26.01 -0.35
N LEU A 48 -25.80 26.94 -0.30
CA LEU A 48 -25.53 28.32 -0.67
C LEU A 48 -24.51 28.94 0.29
N ARG A 49 -23.59 29.76 -0.22
CA ARG A 49 -22.49 30.36 0.56
C ARG A 49 -22.97 31.12 1.80
N GLU A 50 -24.09 31.81 1.70
CA GLU A 50 -24.75 32.56 2.79
C GLU A 50 -25.17 31.66 3.98
N ASN A 51 -25.44 30.38 3.70
CA ASN A 51 -25.92 29.42 4.69
C ASN A 51 -24.78 28.65 5.35
N VAL A 52 -23.52 29.00 5.08
CA VAL A 52 -22.33 28.28 5.54
C VAL A 52 -21.57 29.09 6.58
N SER A 53 -21.14 28.42 7.65
CA SER A 53 -20.27 28.98 8.69
C SER A 53 -19.14 28.01 9.00
N PHE A 54 -17.95 28.52 9.28
CA PHE A 54 -16.75 27.71 9.50
C PHE A 54 -16.38 27.66 10.98
N TYR A 55 -15.88 26.51 11.43
CA TYR A 55 -15.42 26.26 12.80
C TYR A 55 -14.04 25.61 12.75
N ALA A 56 -13.21 25.83 13.77
CA ALA A 56 -11.84 25.31 13.76
C ALA A 56 -11.80 23.79 13.87
N ASN A 57 -12.80 23.18 14.53
CA ASN A 57 -12.87 21.73 14.72
C ASN A 57 -14.32 21.26 14.96
N ALA A 58 -14.50 19.94 14.97
CA ALA A 58 -15.81 19.32 15.20
C ALA A 58 -16.40 19.66 16.58
N SER A 59 -15.58 19.86 17.61
CA SER A 59 -16.04 20.17 18.96
C SER A 59 -16.69 21.56 19.04
N GLU A 60 -16.13 22.56 18.36
CA GLU A 60 -16.72 23.90 18.26
C GLU A 60 -18.06 23.89 17.50
N ALA A 61 -18.15 23.14 16.40
CA ALA A 61 -19.41 23.01 15.65
C ALA A 61 -20.50 22.30 16.47
N LEU A 62 -20.13 21.31 17.28
CA LEU A 62 -21.05 20.64 18.21
C LEU A 62 -21.53 21.59 19.31
N ALA A 63 -20.62 22.37 19.91
CA ALA A 63 -20.96 23.36 20.92
C ALA A 63 -21.90 24.46 20.37
N ALA A 64 -21.77 24.79 19.08
CA ALA A 64 -22.66 25.69 18.37
C ALA A 64 -24.02 25.06 17.96
N GLY A 65 -24.29 23.81 18.34
CA GLY A 65 -25.59 23.14 18.14
C GLY A 65 -25.76 22.40 16.82
N PHE A 66 -24.70 22.23 16.03
CA PHE A 66 -24.76 21.50 14.76
C PHE A 66 -24.57 20.00 14.97
N ARG A 67 -25.24 19.19 14.14
CA ARG A 67 -25.12 17.72 14.15
C ARG A 67 -24.10 17.23 13.12
N PRO A 68 -23.33 16.17 13.40
CA PRO A 68 -22.33 15.67 12.46
C PRO A 68 -22.99 15.03 11.23
N CYS A 69 -22.42 15.29 10.06
CA CYS A 69 -22.85 14.66 8.83
C CYS A 69 -22.62 13.14 8.87
N LYS A 70 -23.68 12.35 8.66
CA LYS A 70 -23.58 10.88 8.60
C LYS A 70 -22.71 10.36 7.45
N ARG A 71 -22.48 11.17 6.41
CA ARG A 71 -21.72 10.80 5.21
C ARG A 71 -20.21 10.96 5.38
N CYS A 72 -19.74 12.12 5.86
CA CYS A 72 -18.31 12.37 6.08
C CYS A 72 -17.85 12.11 7.52
N GLN A 73 -18.79 11.93 8.47
CA GLN A 73 -18.53 11.62 9.88
C GLN A 73 -17.40 12.48 10.48
N PRO A 74 -17.59 13.82 10.47
CA PRO A 74 -16.56 14.78 10.87
C PRO A 74 -16.19 14.69 12.36
N ASP A 75 -17.08 14.12 13.17
CA ASP A 75 -16.94 13.84 14.60
C ASP A 75 -16.03 12.62 14.90
N LYS A 76 -15.79 11.75 13.92
CA LYS A 76 -14.96 10.56 14.12
C LYS A 76 -13.52 10.80 13.67
N ALA A 77 -12.57 10.45 14.52
CA ALA A 77 -11.16 10.47 14.16
C ALA A 77 -10.89 9.51 12.98
N ASN A 78 -10.50 10.07 11.85
CA ASN A 78 -9.90 9.42 10.69
C ASN A 78 -10.63 8.16 10.12
N ALA A 79 -11.72 8.38 9.37
CA ALA A 79 -12.45 7.34 8.64
C ALA A 79 -11.57 6.49 7.68
N GLN A 80 -10.42 7.02 7.24
CA GLN A 80 -9.45 6.28 6.43
C GLN A 80 -8.65 5.29 7.29
N GLN A 81 -8.26 5.66 8.50
CA GLN A 81 -7.58 4.76 9.44
C GLN A 81 -8.46 3.56 9.79
N HIS A 82 -9.73 3.79 10.09
CA HIS A 82 -10.70 2.71 10.34
C HIS A 82 -10.85 1.75 9.14
N ARG A 83 -10.74 2.25 7.90
CA ARG A 83 -10.75 1.39 6.71
C ARG A 83 -9.50 0.52 6.62
N LEU A 84 -8.33 1.09 6.87
CA LEU A 84 -7.06 0.35 6.85
C LEU A 84 -6.99 -0.71 7.94
N ASP A 85 -7.49 -0.39 9.15
CA ASP A 85 -7.54 -1.35 10.25
C ASP A 85 -8.46 -2.54 9.91
N LYS A 86 -9.59 -2.28 9.24
CA LYS A 86 -10.48 -3.33 8.73
C LYS A 86 -9.82 -4.22 7.67
N ILE A 87 -9.09 -3.64 6.71
CA ILE A 87 -8.35 -4.43 5.71
C ILE A 87 -7.23 -5.25 6.36
N THR A 88 -6.51 -4.66 7.31
CA THR A 88 -5.47 -5.37 8.08
C THR A 88 -6.07 -6.55 8.84
N HIS A 89 -7.25 -6.37 9.45
CA HIS A 89 -7.97 -7.45 10.11
C HIS A 89 -8.39 -8.53 9.10
N ALA A 90 -8.92 -8.14 7.94
CA ALA A 90 -9.27 -9.08 6.86
C ALA A 90 -8.07 -9.92 6.40
N CYS A 91 -6.88 -9.32 6.23
CA CYS A 91 -5.67 -10.05 5.86
C CYS A 91 -5.34 -11.14 6.90
N ARG A 92 -5.41 -10.82 8.20
CA ARG A 92 -5.15 -11.79 9.27
C ARG A 92 -6.15 -12.94 9.29
N LEU A 93 -7.43 -12.67 9.01
CA LEU A 93 -8.46 -13.70 8.90
C LEU A 93 -8.22 -14.62 7.70
N LEU A 94 -7.77 -14.06 6.57
CA LEU A 94 -7.43 -14.82 5.36
C LEU A 94 -6.15 -15.67 5.52
N GLU A 95 -5.31 -15.32 6.49
CA GLU A 95 -4.07 -16.03 6.84
C GLU A 95 -4.29 -17.18 7.86
N GLN A 96 -5.55 -17.56 8.10
CA GLN A 96 -5.90 -18.70 8.96
C GLN A 96 -5.89 -20.04 8.20
N GLU A 97 -5.99 -21.14 8.95
CA GLU A 97 -6.04 -22.52 8.41
C GLU A 97 -7.33 -22.79 7.66
N THR A 98 -8.44 -22.41 8.28
CA THR A 98 -9.77 -22.67 7.77
C THR A 98 -10.09 -21.66 6.65
N PRO A 99 -10.56 -22.13 5.47
CA PRO A 99 -10.97 -21.20 4.43
C PRO A 99 -12.15 -20.37 4.91
N VAL A 100 -12.01 -19.06 4.79
CA VAL A 100 -13.07 -18.08 5.07
C VAL A 100 -13.70 -17.65 3.76
N THR A 101 -15.04 -17.71 3.66
CA THR A 101 -15.78 -17.18 2.51
C THR A 101 -15.76 -15.66 2.50
N LEU A 102 -16.06 -15.04 1.34
CA LEU A 102 -16.11 -13.57 1.26
C LEU A 102 -17.19 -13.00 2.18
N GLU A 103 -18.31 -13.70 2.30
CA GLU A 103 -19.46 -13.35 3.13
C GLU A 103 -19.06 -13.35 4.61
N ALA A 104 -18.46 -14.46 5.08
CA ALA A 104 -17.99 -14.56 6.45
C ALA A 104 -16.90 -13.52 6.75
N LEU A 105 -15.96 -13.29 5.81
CA LEU A 105 -14.93 -12.28 5.96
C LEU A 105 -15.53 -10.87 6.10
N ALA A 106 -16.56 -10.56 5.31
CA ALA A 106 -17.26 -9.28 5.33
C ALA A 106 -18.01 -9.04 6.65
N ASP A 107 -18.62 -10.08 7.20
CA ASP A 107 -19.28 -10.03 8.51
C ASP A 107 -18.29 -9.71 9.63
N HIS A 108 -17.11 -10.36 9.64
CA HIS A 108 -16.08 -10.14 10.67
C HIS A 108 -15.51 -8.70 10.65
N VAL A 109 -15.49 -8.04 9.50
CA VAL A 109 -15.03 -6.64 9.39
C VAL A 109 -16.19 -5.63 9.37
N ALA A 110 -17.43 -6.09 9.58
CA ALA A 110 -18.65 -5.28 9.51
C ALA A 110 -18.71 -4.42 8.24
N MET A 111 -18.64 -5.06 7.07
CA MET A 111 -18.77 -4.44 5.74
C MET A 111 -19.63 -5.30 4.82
N SER A 112 -20.14 -4.72 3.73
CA SER A 112 -20.76 -5.55 2.69
C SER A 112 -19.67 -6.30 1.88
N PRO A 113 -19.95 -7.53 1.38
CA PRO A 113 -19.00 -8.31 0.59
C PRO A 113 -18.41 -7.54 -0.60
N PHE A 114 -19.26 -6.82 -1.33
CA PHE A 114 -18.85 -6.05 -2.50
C PHE A 114 -17.94 -4.86 -2.14
N HIS A 115 -18.24 -4.15 -1.05
CA HIS A 115 -17.43 -3.03 -0.59
C HIS A 115 -16.07 -3.52 -0.08
N LEU A 116 -16.05 -4.61 0.70
CA LEU A 116 -14.81 -5.23 1.15
C LEU A 116 -13.94 -5.66 -0.05
N HIS A 117 -14.52 -6.35 -1.03
CA HIS A 117 -13.78 -6.81 -2.20
C HIS A 117 -13.07 -5.66 -2.94
N ARG A 118 -13.81 -4.58 -3.23
CA ARG A 118 -13.26 -3.41 -3.93
C ARG A 118 -12.18 -2.71 -3.11
N LEU A 119 -12.43 -2.50 -1.81
CA LEU A 119 -11.48 -1.83 -0.92
C LEU A 119 -10.21 -2.67 -0.72
N PHE A 120 -10.36 -3.98 -0.53
CA PHE A 120 -9.25 -4.91 -0.39
C PHE A 120 -8.37 -4.88 -1.65
N LYS A 121 -8.97 -5.04 -2.85
CA LYS A 121 -8.22 -4.96 -4.12
C LYS A 121 -7.53 -3.62 -4.33
N ALA A 122 -8.17 -2.51 -4.00
CA ALA A 122 -7.56 -1.19 -4.11
C ALA A 122 -6.38 -0.98 -3.14
N THR A 123 -6.41 -1.66 -1.98
CA THR A 123 -5.38 -1.54 -0.94
C THR A 123 -4.23 -2.51 -1.17
N THR A 124 -4.52 -3.79 -1.41
CA THR A 124 -3.53 -4.87 -1.49
C THR A 124 -3.10 -5.22 -2.90
N GLY A 125 -3.82 -4.76 -3.93
CA GLY A 125 -3.61 -5.16 -5.32
C GLY A 125 -4.21 -6.53 -5.68
N MET A 126 -4.63 -7.33 -4.70
CA MET A 126 -5.18 -8.68 -4.89
C MET A 126 -6.65 -8.75 -4.46
N THR A 127 -7.40 -9.73 -4.96
CA THR A 127 -8.73 -10.04 -4.40
C THR A 127 -8.59 -10.87 -3.12
N PRO A 128 -9.57 -10.84 -2.19
CA PRO A 128 -9.55 -11.69 -1.00
C PRO A 128 -9.33 -13.18 -1.32
N LYS A 129 -9.94 -13.68 -2.41
CA LYS A 129 -9.76 -15.06 -2.88
C LYS A 129 -8.33 -15.34 -3.33
N ALA A 130 -7.75 -14.46 -4.15
CA ALA A 130 -6.37 -14.61 -4.62
C ALA A 130 -5.36 -14.54 -3.46
N TRP A 131 -5.63 -13.69 -2.46
CA TRP A 131 -4.83 -13.61 -1.24
C TRP A 131 -4.86 -14.93 -0.45
N GLN A 132 -6.05 -15.50 -0.22
CA GLN A 132 -6.20 -16.77 0.49
C GLN A 132 -5.54 -17.93 -0.28
N GLN A 133 -5.65 -17.95 -1.61
CA GLN A 133 -4.99 -18.96 -2.44
C GLN A 133 -3.46 -18.87 -2.34
N ALA A 134 -2.90 -17.66 -2.41
CA ALA A 134 -1.45 -17.46 -2.26
C ALA A 134 -0.94 -17.87 -0.86
N TRP A 135 -1.69 -17.55 0.19
CA TRP A 135 -1.37 -17.98 1.55
C TRP A 135 -1.36 -19.50 1.69
N ARG A 136 -2.36 -20.18 1.12
CA ARG A 136 -2.46 -21.65 1.15
C ARG A 136 -1.34 -22.32 0.37
N ALA A 137 -1.04 -21.81 -0.82
CA ALA A 137 0.07 -22.32 -1.62
C ALA A 137 1.38 -22.20 -0.82
N ARG A 138 1.61 -21.07 -0.15
CA ARG A 138 2.76 -20.88 0.74
C ARG A 138 2.78 -21.90 1.88
N ARG A 139 1.68 -22.08 2.61
CA ARG A 139 1.61 -23.06 3.71
C ARG A 139 1.85 -24.49 3.25
N LEU A 140 1.26 -24.87 2.12
CA LEU A 140 1.48 -26.19 1.53
C LEU A 140 2.98 -26.40 1.24
N ARG A 141 3.67 -25.40 0.69
CA ARG A 141 5.12 -25.48 0.46
C ARG A 141 5.91 -25.59 1.76
N GLU A 142 5.56 -24.81 2.79
CA GLU A 142 6.21 -24.85 4.11
C GLU A 142 6.00 -26.20 4.81
N SER A 143 4.83 -26.83 4.67
CA SER A 143 4.51 -28.14 5.25
C SER A 143 5.22 -29.27 4.48
N LEU A 144 5.22 -29.23 3.14
CA LEU A 144 5.96 -30.19 2.32
C LEU A 144 7.48 -30.08 2.52
N ALA A 145 8.02 -28.88 2.75
CA ALA A 145 9.44 -28.67 3.07
C ALA A 145 9.87 -29.29 4.41
N LYS A 146 8.93 -29.47 5.35
CA LYS A 146 9.16 -30.13 6.64
C LYS A 146 9.06 -31.66 6.58
N GLY A 147 8.88 -32.23 5.39
CA GLY A 147 8.78 -33.68 5.19
C GLY A 147 7.43 -34.31 5.57
N GLU A 148 6.38 -33.49 5.74
CA GLU A 148 5.03 -34.02 5.95
C GLU A 148 4.53 -34.78 4.70
N SER A 149 3.71 -35.81 4.93
CA SER A 149 3.12 -36.56 3.81
C SER A 149 2.26 -35.62 2.95
N VAL A 150 2.27 -35.82 1.63
CA VAL A 150 1.55 -34.96 0.67
C VAL A 150 0.07 -34.82 1.03
N THR A 151 -0.54 -35.91 1.52
CA THR A 151 -1.94 -35.93 1.97
C THR A 151 -2.16 -35.11 3.24
N THR A 152 -1.27 -35.20 4.23
CA THR A 152 -1.33 -34.39 5.47
C THR A 152 -1.12 -32.91 5.17
N SER A 153 -0.19 -32.59 4.27
CA SER A 153 0.16 -31.22 3.90
C SER A 153 -0.99 -30.48 3.19
N ILE A 154 -1.77 -31.21 2.38
CA ILE A 154 -2.95 -30.70 1.66
C ILE A 154 -4.12 -30.43 2.61
N LEU A 155 -4.33 -31.31 3.60
CA LEU A 155 -5.33 -31.12 4.65
C LEU A 155 -4.96 -29.94 5.56
N ASN A 156 -3.69 -29.82 5.95
CA ASN A 156 -3.16 -28.73 6.79
C ASN A 156 -3.16 -27.35 6.10
N ALA A 157 -3.25 -27.31 4.77
CA ALA A 157 -3.46 -26.10 3.98
C ALA A 157 -4.95 -25.77 3.75
N GLY A 158 -5.86 -26.59 4.30
CA GLY A 158 -7.30 -26.36 4.34
C GLY A 158 -8.04 -26.64 3.02
N PHE A 159 -7.50 -27.50 2.14
CA PHE A 159 -8.17 -27.87 0.89
C PHE A 159 -9.20 -29.00 1.13
N PRO A 160 -10.48 -28.82 0.71
CA PRO A 160 -11.57 -29.72 1.13
C PRO A 160 -11.73 -31.03 0.34
N ASP A 161 -11.01 -31.28 -0.77
CA ASP A 161 -11.15 -32.52 -1.56
C ASP A 161 -9.88 -32.86 -2.36
N SER A 162 -9.46 -34.13 -2.34
CA SER A 162 -8.25 -34.69 -2.95
C SER A 162 -8.37 -34.93 -4.47
N SER A 163 -9.58 -35.02 -5.03
CA SER A 163 -9.81 -35.45 -6.42
C SER A 163 -9.77 -34.30 -7.45
N SER A 164 -10.24 -33.11 -7.08
CA SER A 164 -10.11 -31.88 -7.89
C SER A 164 -8.66 -31.36 -7.97
N TYR A 165 -7.75 -31.92 -7.17
CA TYR A 165 -6.47 -31.32 -6.84
C TYR A 165 -5.34 -31.66 -7.81
N TYR A 166 -5.15 -32.91 -8.25
CA TYR A 166 -4.03 -33.23 -9.16
C TYR A 166 -4.01 -32.34 -10.42
N ARG A 167 -5.19 -31.94 -10.90
CA ARG A 167 -5.33 -31.08 -12.08
C ARG A 167 -5.08 -29.59 -11.80
N LYS A 168 -5.46 -29.09 -10.62
CA LYS A 168 -5.34 -27.67 -10.24
C LYS A 168 -4.05 -27.35 -9.51
N ALA A 169 -3.46 -28.32 -8.82
CA ALA A 169 -2.17 -28.21 -8.15
C ALA A 169 -1.07 -27.98 -9.17
N ASP A 170 -1.03 -28.77 -10.25
CA ASP A 170 -0.06 -28.61 -11.32
C ASP A 170 -0.22 -27.26 -12.06
N GLU A 171 -1.46 -26.79 -12.27
CA GLU A 171 -1.72 -25.46 -12.86
C GLU A 171 -1.39 -24.29 -11.91
N THR A 172 -1.54 -24.47 -10.59
CA THR A 172 -1.29 -23.42 -9.59
C THR A 172 0.16 -23.41 -9.10
N LEU A 173 0.88 -24.53 -9.22
CA LEU A 173 2.27 -24.70 -8.79
C LEU A 173 3.26 -24.75 -9.97
N GLY A 174 2.80 -24.95 -11.20
CA GLY A 174 3.65 -25.00 -12.40
C GLY A 174 4.64 -26.17 -12.46
N MET A 175 4.53 -27.16 -11.56
CA MET A 175 5.46 -28.29 -11.45
C MET A 175 4.87 -29.49 -10.70
N THR A 176 5.42 -30.68 -10.95
CA THR A 176 4.99 -31.95 -10.33
C THR A 176 5.55 -32.15 -8.92
N ALA A 177 4.84 -32.89 -8.06
CA ALA A 177 5.25 -33.21 -6.68
C ALA A 177 6.63 -33.90 -6.55
N LYS A 178 7.14 -34.50 -7.63
CA LYS A 178 8.47 -35.13 -7.69
C LYS A 178 9.58 -34.11 -7.95
N GLN A 179 9.32 -33.06 -8.74
CA GLN A 179 10.21 -31.91 -8.93
C GLN A 179 10.32 -31.08 -7.64
N PHE A 180 9.24 -31.01 -6.85
CA PHE A 180 9.23 -30.34 -5.55
C PHE A 180 10.19 -30.96 -4.53
N ARG A 181 10.34 -32.29 -4.51
CA ARG A 181 11.25 -32.99 -3.57
C ARG A 181 12.74 -32.72 -3.82
N HIS A 182 13.10 -32.20 -4.99
CA HIS A 182 14.48 -31.85 -5.33
C HIS A 182 14.79 -30.35 -5.27
N GLY A 183 13.82 -29.47 -5.00
CA GLY A 183 14.02 -28.01 -4.94
C GLY A 183 13.22 -27.30 -3.84
N GLY A 184 12.68 -28.03 -2.87
CA GLY A 184 11.72 -27.55 -1.86
C GLY A 184 12.32 -26.85 -0.64
N GLU A 185 13.61 -26.49 -0.68
CA GLU A 185 14.18 -25.62 0.34
C GLU A 185 14.21 -24.19 -0.18
N ASN A 186 13.36 -23.36 0.42
CA ASN A 186 13.27 -21.90 0.34
C ASN A 186 12.21 -21.32 -0.62
N LEU A 187 11.59 -20.22 -0.15
CA LEU A 187 10.63 -19.42 -0.89
C LEU A 187 11.25 -19.03 -2.24
N ALA A 188 10.78 -19.63 -3.34
CA ALA A 188 11.27 -19.36 -4.69
C ALA A 188 11.06 -17.88 -5.04
N VAL A 189 12.10 -17.09 -4.80
CA VAL A 189 12.19 -15.69 -5.22
C VAL A 189 13.16 -15.66 -6.37
N ARG A 190 12.66 -15.30 -7.54
CA ARG A 190 13.50 -15.11 -8.72
C ARG A 190 13.95 -13.66 -8.76
N TYR A 191 15.18 -13.41 -9.15
CA TYR A 191 15.64 -12.05 -9.40
C TYR A 191 16.34 -11.90 -10.75
N ALA A 192 16.36 -10.67 -11.23
CA ALA A 192 17.13 -10.23 -12.38
C ALA A 192 17.76 -8.88 -12.08
N LEU A 193 18.94 -8.64 -12.65
CA LEU A 193 19.57 -7.34 -12.66
C LEU A 193 19.39 -6.71 -14.03
N ALA A 194 19.13 -5.40 -14.03
CA ALA A 194 18.97 -4.61 -15.23
C ALA A 194 19.43 -3.17 -14.96
N ASP A 195 19.71 -2.44 -16.04
CA ASP A 195 20.03 -1.02 -15.96
C ASP A 195 18.76 -0.17 -16.05
N CYS A 196 18.76 0.95 -15.34
CA CYS A 196 17.71 1.96 -15.39
C CYS A 196 18.33 3.37 -15.30
N GLU A 197 17.53 4.42 -15.46
CA GLU A 197 18.00 5.82 -15.39
C GLU A 197 18.67 6.21 -14.06
N LEU A 198 18.44 5.43 -12.99
CA LEU A 198 19.01 5.64 -11.66
C LEU A 198 20.24 4.75 -11.38
N GLY A 199 20.80 4.11 -12.40
CA GLY A 199 21.91 3.18 -12.30
C GLY A 199 21.44 1.73 -12.31
N ARG A 200 22.11 0.88 -11.52
CA ARG A 200 21.82 -0.55 -11.49
C ARG A 200 20.57 -0.85 -10.67
N CYS A 201 19.71 -1.73 -11.19
CA CYS A 201 18.46 -2.12 -10.54
C CYS A 201 18.40 -3.65 -10.41
N LEU A 202 17.95 -4.11 -9.25
CA LEU A 202 17.57 -5.51 -9.04
C LEU A 202 16.05 -5.58 -8.88
N VAL A 203 15.41 -6.44 -9.67
CA VAL A 203 13.98 -6.75 -9.59
C VAL A 203 13.83 -8.18 -9.10
N ALA A 204 13.04 -8.39 -8.05
CA ALA A 204 12.75 -9.69 -7.49
C ALA A 204 11.24 -9.96 -7.46
N GLU A 205 10.87 -11.17 -7.87
CA GLU A 205 9.49 -11.62 -7.97
C GLU A 205 9.30 -12.90 -7.14
N SER A 206 8.26 -12.90 -6.32
CA SER A 206 7.73 -14.10 -5.69
C SER A 206 6.48 -14.54 -6.46
N GLU A 207 5.91 -15.69 -6.09
CA GLU A 207 4.65 -16.17 -6.67
C GLU A 207 3.44 -15.25 -6.43
N ARG A 208 3.56 -14.28 -5.52
CA ARG A 208 2.53 -13.26 -5.27
C ARG A 208 2.68 -12.02 -6.14
N GLY A 209 3.83 -11.85 -6.80
CA GLY A 209 4.20 -10.68 -7.58
C GLY A 209 5.53 -10.08 -7.17
N ILE A 210 5.79 -8.85 -7.62
CA ILE A 210 7.05 -8.15 -7.37
C ILE A 210 7.22 -7.89 -5.87
N CYS A 211 8.28 -8.44 -5.29
CA CYS A 211 8.53 -8.42 -3.85
C CYS A 211 9.73 -7.53 -3.46
N ALA A 212 10.62 -7.23 -4.41
CA ALA A 212 11.69 -6.26 -4.22
C ALA A 212 12.05 -5.54 -5.53
N ILE A 213 12.35 -4.25 -5.42
CA ILE A 213 12.97 -3.41 -6.45
C ILE A 213 14.02 -2.59 -5.71
N LEU A 214 15.29 -2.88 -5.95
CA LEU A 214 16.44 -2.29 -5.28
C LEU A 214 17.28 -1.50 -6.29
N LEU A 215 17.82 -0.36 -5.88
CA LEU A 215 18.65 0.50 -6.70
C LEU A 215 20.06 0.59 -6.10
N GLY A 216 21.09 0.53 -6.94
CA GLY A 216 22.46 0.53 -6.50
C GLY A 216 23.42 0.81 -7.64
N ASP A 217 24.71 0.65 -7.36
CA ASP A 217 25.80 0.92 -8.29
C ASP A 217 26.55 -0.36 -8.68
N ASP A 218 26.40 -1.43 -7.91
CA ASP A 218 27.08 -2.71 -8.13
C ASP A 218 26.18 -3.92 -7.88
N ASP A 219 26.36 -4.97 -8.67
CA ASP A 219 25.53 -6.18 -8.63
C ASP A 219 25.70 -6.93 -7.30
N ALA A 220 26.91 -6.96 -6.74
CA ALA A 220 27.22 -7.76 -5.56
C ALA A 220 26.50 -7.24 -4.30
N THR A 221 26.45 -5.92 -4.09
CA THR A 221 25.72 -5.32 -2.96
C THR A 221 24.22 -5.52 -3.11
N LEU A 222 23.67 -5.36 -4.32
CA LEU A 222 22.25 -5.59 -4.58
C LEU A 222 21.83 -7.04 -4.32
N ILE A 223 22.63 -8.00 -4.79
CA ILE A 223 22.40 -9.43 -4.56
C ILE A 223 22.51 -9.73 -3.06
N SER A 224 23.53 -9.22 -2.38
CA SER A 224 23.70 -9.42 -0.93
C SER A 224 22.53 -8.84 -0.13
N GLU A 225 22.07 -7.63 -0.46
CA GLU A 225 20.91 -6.99 0.16
C GLU A 225 19.63 -7.80 -0.08
N LEU A 226 19.44 -8.34 -1.28
CA LEU A 226 18.33 -9.24 -1.57
C LEU A 226 18.41 -10.51 -0.71
N GLN A 227 19.57 -11.16 -0.65
CA GLN A 227 19.78 -12.40 0.09
C GLN A 227 19.59 -12.22 1.60
N GLN A 228 19.89 -11.04 2.16
CA GLN A 228 19.55 -10.73 3.56
C GLN A 228 18.03 -10.79 3.82
N MET A 229 17.20 -10.49 2.81
CA MET A 229 15.74 -10.54 2.92
C MET A 229 15.15 -11.86 2.43
N PHE A 230 15.80 -12.49 1.45
CA PHE A 230 15.39 -13.71 0.76
C PHE A 230 16.61 -14.60 0.54
N PRO A 231 17.04 -15.37 1.56
CA PRO A 231 18.35 -16.07 1.57
C PRO A 231 18.61 -17.03 0.40
N ALA A 232 17.56 -17.53 -0.25
CA ALA A 232 17.68 -18.44 -1.39
C ALA A 232 17.03 -17.88 -2.65
N ALA A 233 17.00 -16.55 -2.77
CA ALA A 233 16.68 -15.95 -4.04
C ALA A 233 17.73 -16.37 -5.08
N ASP A 234 17.27 -16.78 -6.26
CA ASP A 234 18.14 -17.21 -7.35
C ASP A 234 17.81 -16.44 -8.64
N ASN A 235 18.79 -16.35 -9.53
CA ASN A 235 18.56 -15.74 -10.82
C ASN A 235 17.76 -16.70 -11.72
N ALA A 236 16.94 -16.14 -12.62
CA ALA A 236 16.12 -16.93 -13.54
C ALA A 236 16.20 -16.39 -14.97
N PRO A 237 17.37 -16.44 -15.63
CA PRO A 237 17.55 -15.89 -16.97
C PRO A 237 16.74 -16.63 -18.05
N ALA A 238 16.47 -17.92 -17.84
CA ALA A 238 15.71 -18.74 -18.79
C ALA A 238 14.18 -18.61 -18.66
N ASP A 239 13.68 -17.93 -17.61
CA ASP A 239 12.25 -17.74 -17.38
C ASP A 239 11.73 -16.55 -18.20
N LEU A 240 11.20 -16.82 -19.39
CA LEU A 240 10.76 -15.79 -20.33
C LEU A 240 9.62 -14.91 -19.78
N MET A 241 8.73 -15.47 -18.96
CA MET A 241 7.61 -14.73 -18.36
C MET A 241 8.14 -13.77 -17.29
N PHE A 242 9.03 -14.24 -16.43
CA PHE A 242 9.71 -13.37 -15.47
C PHE A 242 10.51 -12.26 -16.15
N GLN A 243 11.24 -12.56 -17.24
CA GLN A 243 11.97 -11.52 -17.99
C GLN A 243 11.04 -10.51 -18.68
N GLN A 244 9.79 -10.88 -19.00
CA GLN A 244 8.77 -9.90 -19.44
C GLN A 244 8.36 -8.98 -18.29
N HIS A 245 8.06 -9.53 -17.11
CA HIS A 245 7.72 -8.73 -15.93
C HIS A 245 8.85 -7.76 -15.55
N VAL A 246 10.11 -8.21 -15.58
CA VAL A 246 11.27 -7.34 -15.32
C VAL A 246 11.32 -6.17 -16.28
N ARG A 247 11.07 -6.39 -17.58
CA ARG A 247 11.01 -5.30 -18.58
C ARG A 247 9.88 -4.30 -18.30
N GLU A 248 8.70 -4.79 -17.91
CA GLU A 248 7.58 -3.91 -17.50
C GLU A 248 7.93 -3.07 -16.27
N VAL A 249 8.61 -3.67 -15.28
CA VAL A 249 9.11 -2.96 -14.11
C VAL A 249 10.09 -1.87 -14.53
N ILE A 250 11.13 -2.20 -15.31
CA ILE A 250 12.14 -1.22 -15.76
C ILE A 250 11.50 -0.10 -16.59
N ALA A 251 10.53 -0.41 -17.45
CA ALA A 251 9.79 0.61 -18.20
C ALA A 251 9.05 1.59 -17.27
N SER A 252 8.39 1.08 -16.22
CA SER A 252 7.73 1.92 -15.20
C SER A 252 8.75 2.76 -14.41
N LEU A 253 9.92 2.20 -14.08
CA LEU A 253 10.96 2.90 -13.32
C LEU A 253 11.56 4.11 -14.07
N ASN A 254 11.73 3.97 -15.39
CA ASN A 254 12.30 5.01 -16.24
C ASN A 254 11.30 6.10 -16.62
N GLN A 255 9.99 5.85 -16.49
CA GLN A 255 8.96 6.84 -16.81
C GLN A 255 8.61 7.73 -15.62
N ARG A 256 8.09 8.93 -15.92
CA ARG A 256 7.77 9.95 -14.91
C ARG A 256 6.62 9.54 -13.99
N ASP A 257 5.51 9.06 -14.54
CA ASP A 257 4.28 8.76 -13.77
C ASP A 257 3.51 7.55 -14.29
N THR A 258 4.24 6.50 -14.72
CA THR A 258 3.61 5.29 -15.23
C THR A 258 3.41 4.28 -14.10
N PRO A 259 2.15 3.95 -13.73
CA PRO A 259 1.89 3.00 -12.67
C PRO A 259 2.27 1.58 -13.11
N LEU A 260 2.88 0.82 -12.21
CA LEU A 260 3.10 -0.61 -12.42
C LEU A 260 1.78 -1.38 -12.25
N THR A 261 1.40 -2.13 -13.27
CA THR A 261 0.16 -2.94 -13.33
C THR A 261 0.35 -4.32 -12.71
N LEU A 262 1.59 -4.80 -12.64
CA LEU A 262 1.92 -6.12 -12.07
C LEU A 262 1.55 -6.22 -10.58
N PRO A 263 1.15 -7.41 -10.10
CA PRO A 263 0.90 -7.64 -8.69
C PRO A 263 2.12 -7.31 -7.82
N LEU A 264 1.88 -6.73 -6.63
CA LEU A 264 2.91 -6.42 -5.65
C LEU A 264 2.79 -7.32 -4.42
N ASP A 265 3.89 -7.95 -4.03
CA ASP A 265 4.00 -8.73 -2.80
C ASP A 265 4.60 -7.87 -1.68
N ILE A 266 3.77 -6.99 -1.12
CA ILE A 266 4.19 -6.02 -0.09
C ILE A 266 4.34 -6.74 1.25
N ARG A 267 5.59 -6.97 1.69
CA ARG A 267 5.92 -7.66 2.95
C ARG A 267 6.48 -6.71 4.01
N GLY A 268 5.70 -6.45 5.06
CA GLY A 268 6.10 -5.66 6.22
C GLY A 268 5.09 -5.74 7.37
N THR A 269 5.44 -5.14 8.51
CA THR A 269 4.53 -5.04 9.67
C THR A 269 3.28 -4.26 9.33
N ALA A 270 2.20 -4.41 10.10
CA ALA A 270 0.96 -3.66 9.89
C ALA A 270 1.20 -2.13 9.84
N PHE A 271 2.12 -1.64 10.68
CA PHE A 271 2.49 -0.22 10.66
C PHE A 271 3.24 0.18 9.39
N GLN A 272 4.18 -0.64 8.91
CA GLN A 272 4.89 -0.39 7.65
C GLN A 272 3.92 -0.40 6.46
N GLN A 273 3.00 -1.36 6.40
CA GLN A 273 1.98 -1.41 5.35
C GLN A 273 1.08 -0.16 5.35
N GLN A 274 0.69 0.35 6.52
CA GLN A 274 -0.05 1.61 6.64
C GLN A 274 0.73 2.80 6.06
N VAL A 275 2.01 2.92 6.41
CA VAL A 275 2.90 3.98 5.89
C VAL A 275 3.04 3.85 4.37
N TRP A 276 3.35 2.66 3.86
CA TRP A 276 3.56 2.43 2.43
C TRP A 276 2.30 2.64 1.61
N GLN A 277 1.12 2.31 2.14
CA GLN A 277 -0.13 2.63 1.48
C GLN A 277 -0.35 4.14 1.40
N ALA A 278 -0.05 4.88 2.47
CA ALA A 278 -0.13 6.34 2.46
C ALA A 278 0.90 6.98 1.52
N LEU A 279 2.07 6.37 1.33
CA LEU A 279 3.04 6.83 0.31
C LEU A 279 2.44 6.79 -1.09
N ARG A 280 1.74 5.71 -1.43
CA ARG A 280 1.12 5.52 -2.75
C ARG A 280 -0.01 6.50 -3.06
N THR A 281 -0.50 7.23 -2.05
CA THR A 281 -1.52 8.29 -2.27
C THR A 281 -0.90 9.67 -2.52
N ILE A 282 0.43 9.83 -2.39
CA ILE A 282 1.11 11.08 -2.70
C ILE A 282 1.22 11.21 -4.22
N PRO A 283 0.65 12.25 -4.86
CA PRO A 283 0.72 12.43 -6.31
C PRO A 283 2.16 12.58 -6.84
N CYS A 284 2.36 12.28 -8.13
CA CYS A 284 3.62 12.58 -8.79
C CYS A 284 3.86 14.10 -8.86
N GLY A 285 5.09 14.52 -8.55
CA GLY A 285 5.47 15.93 -8.49
C GLY A 285 5.18 16.60 -7.14
N GLU A 286 4.50 15.93 -6.23
CA GLU A 286 4.24 16.43 -4.87
C GLU A 286 5.17 15.83 -3.82
N THR A 287 5.43 16.60 -2.77
CA THR A 287 6.18 16.12 -1.60
C THR A 287 5.45 16.41 -0.31
N VAL A 288 5.64 15.53 0.68
CA VAL A 288 5.09 15.67 2.04
C VAL A 288 6.19 15.50 3.07
N SER A 289 6.02 16.13 4.24
CA SER A 289 6.92 15.90 5.37
C SER A 289 6.61 14.60 6.12
N TYR A 290 7.59 14.05 6.83
CA TYR A 290 7.34 12.92 7.75
C TYR A 290 6.23 13.20 8.77
N GLN A 291 6.08 14.46 9.22
CA GLN A 291 5.02 14.86 10.13
C GLN A 291 3.65 14.82 9.47
N GLN A 292 3.53 15.33 8.24
CA GLN A 292 2.28 15.26 7.47
C GLN A 292 1.89 13.81 7.20
N LEU A 293 2.85 12.95 6.84
CA LEU A 293 2.59 11.53 6.65
C LEU A 293 2.14 10.83 7.94
N ALA A 294 2.76 11.16 9.09
CA ALA A 294 2.36 10.65 10.40
C ALA A 294 0.93 11.10 10.79
N ASN A 295 0.56 12.33 10.44
CA ASN A 295 -0.79 12.85 10.65
C ASN A 295 -1.81 12.13 9.74
N ALA A 296 -1.48 11.92 8.46
CA ALA A 296 -2.35 11.26 7.50
C ALA A 296 -2.73 9.83 7.92
N ILE A 297 -1.78 9.08 8.49
CA ILE A 297 -2.03 7.73 9.05
C ILE A 297 -2.62 7.76 10.48
N GLY A 298 -3.06 8.92 10.98
CA GLY A 298 -3.69 9.05 12.29
C GLY A 298 -2.75 8.82 13.49
N LYS A 299 -1.43 8.90 13.30
CA LYS A 299 -0.43 8.72 14.37
C LYS A 299 0.54 9.92 14.46
N PRO A 300 0.08 11.13 14.85
CA PRO A 300 0.90 12.35 14.84
C PRO A 300 2.21 12.26 15.63
N LYS A 301 2.26 11.45 16.68
CA LYS A 301 3.44 11.25 17.54
C LYS A 301 4.47 10.27 16.94
N ALA A 302 4.14 9.57 15.85
CA ALA A 302 4.94 8.45 15.32
C ALA A 302 5.93 8.86 14.22
N VAL A 303 6.36 10.13 14.15
CA VAL A 303 7.21 10.67 13.07
C VAL A 303 8.47 9.85 12.82
N ARG A 304 9.21 9.49 13.89
CA ARG A 304 10.44 8.68 13.75
C ARG A 304 10.15 7.28 13.23
N ALA A 305 9.08 6.66 13.71
CA ALA A 305 8.67 5.34 13.25
C ALA A 305 8.25 5.38 11.76
N VAL A 306 7.55 6.43 11.33
CA VAL A 306 7.24 6.66 9.91
C VAL A 306 8.51 6.78 9.08
N ALA A 307 9.50 7.55 9.54
CA ALA A 307 10.78 7.66 8.84
C ALA A 307 11.49 6.29 8.71
N SER A 308 11.51 5.49 9.77
CA SER A 308 12.03 4.11 9.74
C SER A 308 11.24 3.21 8.78
N ALA A 309 9.92 3.34 8.71
CA ALA A 309 9.09 2.59 7.78
C ALA A 309 9.34 3.00 6.31
N CYS A 310 9.55 4.29 6.03
CA CYS A 310 9.97 4.76 4.71
C CYS A 310 11.34 4.17 4.31
N ALA A 311 12.31 4.17 5.23
CA ALA A 311 13.63 3.58 5.00
C ALA A 311 13.60 2.06 4.82
N ALA A 312 12.60 1.37 5.39
CA ALA A 312 12.41 -0.07 5.25
C ALA A 312 11.70 -0.49 3.93
N ASN A 313 11.32 0.46 3.07
CA ASN A 313 10.69 0.17 1.80
C ASN A 313 11.60 -0.71 0.92
N LYS A 314 11.03 -1.75 0.30
CA LYS A 314 11.74 -2.71 -0.57
C LYS A 314 11.36 -2.56 -2.03
N LEU A 315 10.39 -1.71 -2.36
CA LEU A 315 9.89 -1.50 -3.72
C LEU A 315 10.19 -0.05 -4.12
N ALA A 316 11.44 0.20 -4.55
CA ALA A 316 11.88 1.51 -5.00
C ALA A 316 10.97 2.06 -6.11
N ILE A 317 10.75 3.39 -6.09
CA ILE A 317 9.90 4.14 -7.02
C ILE A 317 8.41 3.78 -6.94
N ILE A 318 8.06 2.50 -7.07
CA ILE A 318 6.69 1.98 -7.06
C ILE A 318 5.97 2.26 -5.73
N ILE A 319 6.68 2.14 -4.60
CA ILE A 319 6.27 2.76 -3.34
C ILE A 319 7.09 4.05 -3.21
N PRO A 320 6.49 5.23 -3.42
CA PRO A 320 7.23 6.47 -3.69
C PRO A 320 7.74 7.14 -2.40
N CYS A 321 8.59 6.44 -1.65
CA CYS A 321 9.19 6.95 -0.42
C CYS A 321 10.15 8.14 -0.64
N HIS A 322 10.59 8.40 -1.88
CA HIS A 322 11.37 9.59 -2.25
C HIS A 322 10.56 10.89 -2.12
N ARG A 323 9.23 10.83 -2.23
CA ARG A 323 8.32 11.98 -2.07
C ARG A 323 8.18 12.47 -0.63
N VAL A 324 8.77 11.78 0.34
CA VAL A 324 8.76 12.20 1.75
C VAL A 324 10.05 12.93 2.11
N VAL A 325 9.94 14.17 2.58
CA VAL A 325 11.09 15.01 2.95
C VAL A 325 11.08 15.39 4.44
N ARG A 326 12.19 15.94 4.93
CA ARG A 326 12.19 16.56 6.27
C ARG A 326 11.39 17.86 6.22
N GLY A 327 10.92 18.32 7.39
CA GLY A 327 10.12 19.56 7.49
C GLY A 327 10.88 20.83 7.10
N ASP A 328 12.21 20.77 7.07
CA ASP A 328 13.09 21.85 6.60
C ASP A 328 13.42 21.76 5.09
N GLY A 329 12.83 20.80 4.37
CA GLY A 329 13.07 20.57 2.94
C GLY A 329 14.36 19.80 2.64
N THR A 330 15.16 19.46 3.65
CA THR A 330 16.42 18.73 3.42
C THR A 330 16.17 17.31 2.93
N LEU A 331 16.93 16.91 1.91
CA LEU A 331 16.90 15.55 1.39
C LEU A 331 17.82 14.67 2.22
N SER A 332 17.23 13.75 2.97
CA SER A 332 17.97 12.75 3.74
C SER A 332 17.14 11.49 3.92
N GLY A 333 17.77 10.43 4.45
CA GLY A 333 17.11 9.20 4.89
C GLY A 333 16.54 8.34 3.75
N TYR A 334 16.99 8.54 2.51
CA TYR A 334 16.59 7.68 1.41
C TYR A 334 17.43 6.40 1.39
N ARG A 335 16.76 5.25 1.34
CA ARG A 335 17.40 3.92 1.38
C ARG A 335 18.50 3.77 0.32
N TRP A 336 18.23 4.24 -0.90
CA TRP A 336 19.12 4.09 -2.05
C TRP A 336 19.98 5.33 -2.34
N GLY A 337 20.14 6.21 -1.36
CA GLY A 337 21.03 7.37 -1.43
C GLY A 337 20.37 8.69 -1.83
N VAL A 338 20.88 9.81 -1.28
CA VAL A 338 20.30 11.15 -1.47
C VAL A 338 20.35 11.61 -2.93
N SER A 339 21.37 11.22 -3.69
CA SER A 339 21.50 11.55 -5.12
C SER A 339 20.30 11.05 -5.93
N ARG A 340 19.96 9.75 -5.81
CA ARG A 340 18.80 9.14 -6.50
C ARG A 340 17.48 9.80 -6.09
N LYS A 341 17.31 10.13 -4.81
CA LYS A 341 16.14 10.88 -4.33
C LYS A 341 16.02 12.25 -4.99
N ALA A 342 17.12 13.00 -5.09
CA ALA A 342 17.13 14.30 -5.74
C ALA A 342 16.82 14.20 -7.24
N GLN A 343 17.39 13.20 -7.92
CA GLN A 343 17.12 12.95 -9.34
C GLN A 343 15.64 12.61 -9.60
N LEU A 344 15.06 11.73 -8.79
CA LEU A 344 13.64 11.38 -8.88
C LEU A 344 12.73 12.59 -8.65
N LEU A 345 12.98 13.37 -7.59
CA LEU A 345 12.18 14.56 -7.31
C LEU A 345 12.29 15.60 -8.42
N ARG A 346 13.47 15.77 -9.03
CA ARG A 346 13.65 16.67 -10.18
C ARG A 346 12.83 16.19 -11.38
N ARG A 347 12.94 14.91 -11.74
CA ARG A 347 12.18 14.28 -12.84
C ARG A 347 10.67 14.44 -12.67
N GLU A 348 10.19 14.31 -11.43
CA GLU A 348 8.77 14.47 -11.13
C GLU A 348 8.33 15.95 -11.08
N ALA A 349 9.22 16.88 -10.75
CA ALA A 349 8.93 18.32 -10.70
C ALA A 349 8.98 19.01 -12.07
N GLU A 350 9.63 18.40 -13.06
CA GLU A 350 9.54 18.85 -14.45
C GLU A 350 8.12 18.61 -14.96
N ASN A 351 7.41 19.72 -15.24
CA ASN A 351 6.13 19.70 -15.91
C ASN A 351 6.33 19.13 -17.31
N GLU A 352 5.45 18.23 -17.76
CA GLU A 352 5.25 18.03 -19.19
C GLU A 352 4.94 19.42 -19.78
N GLU A 353 5.86 19.97 -20.56
CA GLU A 353 5.48 20.96 -21.56
C GLU A 353 4.35 20.33 -22.37
N ARG A 354 3.18 20.96 -22.25
CA ARG A 354 1.89 20.52 -22.75
C ARG A 354 1.86 20.32 -24.25
#